data_AF-A0A424RZX3-F1
#
_entry.id   AF-A0A424RZX3-F1
#
_cell.length_a   1.000
_cell.length_b   1.000
_cell.length_c   1.000
_cell.angle_alpha   90.00
_cell.angle_beta   90.00
_cell.angle_gamma   90.00
#
_symmetry.space_group_name_H-M   'P 1'
#
loop_
_entity.id
_entity.type
_entity.pdbx_description
1 polymer ?
#
loop_
_entity_poly.entity_id
_entity_poly.type
_entity_poly.pdbx_seq_one_letter_code
_entity_poly.pdbx_strand_id
1 'polypeptide(L)'
;MKIASKSYRTIWFENNLVKIIDQTKLPHKFIIKDLKTVKDAISAIKTMEVRGAPLIGATAAYGLVLSIIEKNDLSFLQKSSKELIASRPTAINLKWAVDRMIKKLMGVNVKDILKIALNEAKAIIEEDVKFCKNIGLNGLKIIEEIATEKKDTVNILTHCNAGWLATIDWGTATSPIYHAHQKGIKVHVWVDETRPRNQGANLTSYELNEEEIPNTII
;
A
#
# COMPACT_ATOMS: atom_id res chain seq x y z
N MET A 1 -6.43 7.44 3.88
CA MET A 1 -5.78 8.54 4.64
C MET A 1 -5.77 9.81 3.80
N LYS A 2 -5.39 10.96 4.37
CA LYS A 2 -5.53 12.26 3.70
C LYS A 2 -4.21 12.78 3.12
N ILE A 3 -4.33 13.53 2.04
CA ILE A 3 -3.31 14.45 1.52
C ILE A 3 -4.03 15.75 1.17
N ALA A 4 -3.55 16.88 1.68
CA ALA A 4 -4.20 18.19 1.54
C ALA A 4 -5.72 18.11 1.86
N SER A 5 -6.05 17.46 2.99
CA SER A 5 -7.42 17.21 3.46
C SER A 5 -8.32 16.31 2.59
N LYS A 6 -7.82 15.79 1.46
CA LYS A 6 -8.57 14.87 0.59
C LYS A 6 -8.18 13.42 0.87
N SER A 7 -9.16 12.54 0.98
CA SER A 7 -8.93 11.11 1.20
C SER A 7 -8.42 10.42 -0.06
N TYR A 8 -7.36 9.64 0.10
CA TYR A 8 -6.75 8.81 -0.93
C TYR A 8 -6.56 7.38 -0.43
N ARG A 9 -6.59 6.44 -1.39
CA ARG A 9 -5.90 5.17 -1.32
C ARG A 9 -4.63 5.28 -2.16
N THR A 10 -3.63 4.47 -1.84
CA THR A 10 -2.36 4.47 -2.60
C THR A 10 -2.49 3.92 -4.01
N ILE A 11 -3.51 3.09 -4.25
CA ILE A 11 -3.79 2.46 -5.52
C ILE A 11 -5.31 2.27 -5.72
N TRP A 12 -5.80 2.55 -6.93
CA TRP A 12 -7.19 2.31 -7.30
C TRP A 12 -7.33 2.06 -8.82
N PHE A 13 -8.46 1.48 -9.22
CA PHE A 13 -8.77 1.21 -10.62
C PHE A 13 -9.93 2.10 -11.08
N GLU A 14 -9.75 2.80 -12.19
CA GLU A 14 -10.72 3.74 -12.76
C GLU A 14 -10.51 3.83 -14.28
N ASN A 15 -11.59 3.80 -15.07
CA ASN A 15 -11.54 3.98 -16.53
C ASN A 15 -10.55 3.04 -17.26
N ASN A 16 -10.50 1.76 -16.85
CA ASN A 16 -9.54 0.77 -17.35
C ASN A 16 -8.07 1.07 -17.09
N LEU A 17 -7.80 1.98 -16.16
CA LEU A 17 -6.46 2.36 -15.72
C LEU A 17 -6.29 2.01 -14.25
N VAL A 18 -5.06 1.69 -13.89
CA VAL A 18 -4.65 1.59 -12.49
C VAL A 18 -3.93 2.88 -12.14
N LYS A 19 -4.38 3.57 -11.11
CA LYS A 19 -3.81 4.82 -10.65
C LYS A 19 -3.02 4.55 -9.37
N ILE A 20 -1.80 5.06 -9.30
CA ILE A 20 -0.91 4.95 -8.13
C ILE A 20 -0.42 6.33 -7.70
N ILE A 21 -0.04 6.46 -6.43
CA ILE A 21 0.79 7.57 -5.96
C ILE A 21 2.25 7.25 -6.31
N ASP A 22 2.94 8.12 -7.07
CA ASP A 22 4.38 7.96 -7.34
C ASP A 22 5.19 8.36 -6.11
N GLN A 23 5.56 7.36 -5.32
CA GLN A 23 6.29 7.58 -4.07
C GLN A 23 7.73 8.03 -4.26
N THR A 24 8.28 8.01 -5.48
CA THR A 24 9.64 8.52 -5.73
C THR A 24 9.69 10.04 -5.73
N LYS A 25 8.54 10.71 -5.78
CA LYS A 25 8.42 12.17 -5.85
C LYS A 25 8.13 12.80 -4.50
N LEU A 26 7.68 12.01 -3.54
CA LEU A 26 7.51 12.42 -2.15
C LEU A 26 8.88 12.64 -1.47
N PRO A 27 8.99 13.64 -0.57
CA PRO A 27 7.92 14.51 -0.08
C PRO A 27 7.69 15.77 -0.95
N HIS A 28 8.50 15.98 -1.98
CA HIS A 28 8.53 17.26 -2.70
C HIS A 28 7.35 17.49 -3.65
N LYS A 29 6.79 16.42 -4.22
CA LYS A 29 5.64 16.48 -5.14
C LYS A 29 4.72 15.28 -4.95
N PHE A 30 3.43 15.57 -4.80
CA PHE A 30 2.38 14.56 -4.85
C PHE A 30 1.91 14.37 -6.30
N ILE A 31 2.24 13.22 -6.90
CA ILE A 31 1.92 12.90 -8.29
C ILE A 31 1.13 11.59 -8.34
N ILE A 32 0.01 11.62 -9.07
CA ILE A 32 -0.76 10.43 -9.42
C ILE A 32 -0.30 9.98 -10.81
N LYS A 33 0.11 8.71 -10.92
CA LYS A 33 0.55 8.11 -12.18
C LYS A 33 -0.46 7.06 -12.65
N ASP A 34 -0.76 7.10 -13.94
CA ASP A 34 -1.61 6.11 -14.60
C ASP A 34 -0.74 4.97 -15.14
N LEU A 35 -1.10 3.74 -14.76
CA LEU A 35 -0.56 2.51 -15.31
C LEU A 35 -1.58 1.95 -16.30
N LYS A 36 -1.17 1.84 -17.57
CA LYS A 36 -2.03 1.41 -18.68
C LYS A 36 -1.79 -0.05 -19.05
N THR A 37 -0.61 -0.56 -18.72
CA THR A 37 -0.15 -1.90 -19.09
C THR A 37 0.47 -2.65 -17.90
N VAL A 38 0.55 -3.96 -17.99
CA VAL A 38 1.28 -4.83 -17.07
C VAL A 38 2.76 -4.46 -17.03
N LYS A 39 3.33 -3.97 -18.14
CA LYS A 39 4.70 -3.44 -18.16
C LYS A 39 4.83 -2.20 -17.28
N ASP A 40 3.83 -1.33 -17.25
CA ASP A 40 3.82 -0.16 -16.36
C ASP A 40 3.78 -0.61 -14.90
N ALA A 41 2.93 -1.60 -14.56
CA ALA A 41 2.87 -2.18 -13.21
C ALA A 41 4.19 -2.82 -12.78
N ILE A 42 4.82 -3.61 -13.65
CA ILE A 42 6.16 -4.20 -13.41
C ILE A 42 7.19 -3.08 -13.19
N SER A 43 7.16 -2.04 -14.02
CA SER A 43 8.08 -0.90 -13.92
C SER A 43 7.91 -0.16 -12.61
N ALA A 44 6.66 0.13 -12.21
CA ALA A 44 6.34 0.82 -10.96
C ALA A 44 6.84 0.05 -9.73
N ILE A 45 6.73 -1.27 -9.75
CA ILE A 45 7.25 -2.15 -8.69
C ILE A 45 8.79 -2.13 -8.66
N LYS A 46 9.44 -2.28 -9.82
CA LYS A 46 10.92 -2.33 -9.94
C LYS A 46 11.59 -1.02 -9.55
N THR A 47 11.02 0.09 -10.01
CA THR A 47 11.56 1.45 -9.81
C THR A 47 11.15 2.06 -8.47
N MET A 48 10.36 1.33 -7.68
CA MET A 48 9.88 1.74 -6.36
C MET A 48 8.97 2.99 -6.40
N GLU A 49 8.28 3.24 -7.52
CA GLU A 49 7.12 4.14 -7.56
C GLU A 49 6.04 3.66 -6.61
N VAL A 50 5.90 2.34 -6.48
CA VAL A 50 5.17 1.68 -5.39
C VAL A 50 6.12 0.85 -4.53
N ARG A 51 5.94 0.89 -3.20
CA ARG A 51 6.70 0.10 -2.23
C ARG A 51 5.86 -0.18 -0.99
N GLY A 52 6.32 -1.13 -0.19
CA GLY A 52 5.54 -1.72 0.90
C GLY A 52 4.88 -3.01 0.44
N ALA A 53 4.96 -4.04 1.28
CA ALA A 53 4.62 -5.40 0.86
C ALA A 53 3.15 -5.52 0.40
N PRO A 54 2.15 -4.96 1.10
CA PRO A 54 0.77 -5.03 0.63
C PRO A 54 0.52 -4.25 -0.65
N LEU A 55 1.06 -3.02 -0.77
CA LEU A 55 0.89 -2.21 -1.97
C LEU A 55 1.50 -2.88 -3.21
N ILE A 56 2.68 -3.50 -3.07
CA ILE A 56 3.29 -4.28 -4.16
C ILE A 56 2.38 -5.45 -4.56
N GLY A 57 1.78 -6.15 -3.60
CA GLY A 57 0.81 -7.22 -3.86
C GLY A 57 -0.41 -6.73 -4.63
N ALA A 58 -1.04 -5.63 -4.20
CA ALA A 58 -2.17 -5.02 -4.89
C ALA A 58 -1.80 -4.54 -6.31
N THR A 59 -0.62 -3.94 -6.47
CA THR A 59 -0.12 -3.51 -7.78
C THR A 59 0.07 -4.69 -8.71
N ALA A 60 0.55 -5.83 -8.22
CA ALA A 60 0.69 -7.05 -9.03
C ALA A 60 -0.67 -7.66 -9.39
N ALA A 61 -1.64 -7.67 -8.47
CA ALA A 61 -3.00 -8.13 -8.76
C ALA A 61 -3.66 -7.29 -9.86
N TYR A 62 -3.56 -5.97 -9.76
CA TYR A 62 -4.01 -5.06 -10.81
C TYR A 62 -3.17 -5.14 -12.08
N GLY A 63 -1.88 -5.46 -12.00
CA GLY A 63 -1.04 -5.75 -13.17
C GLY A 63 -1.57 -6.92 -14.00
N LEU A 64 -2.11 -7.96 -13.36
CA LEU A 64 -2.77 -9.06 -14.07
C LEU A 64 -4.10 -8.63 -14.68
N VAL A 65 -4.87 -7.76 -14.02
CA VAL A 65 -6.06 -7.14 -14.62
C VAL A 65 -5.68 -6.37 -15.89
N LEU A 66 -4.64 -5.53 -15.84
CA LEU A 66 -4.14 -4.80 -17.01
C LEU A 66 -3.70 -5.75 -18.13
N SER A 67 -3.04 -6.87 -17.80
CA SER A 67 -2.65 -7.86 -18.82
C SER A 67 -3.85 -8.43 -19.59
N ILE A 68 -4.99 -8.63 -18.92
CA ILE A 68 -6.24 -9.12 -19.55
C ILE A 68 -6.84 -8.04 -20.44
N ILE A 69 -6.81 -6.77 -19.98
CA ILE A 69 -7.29 -5.61 -20.76
C ILE A 69 -6.47 -5.43 -22.03
N GLU A 70 -5.14 -5.54 -21.92
CA GLU A 70 -4.22 -5.46 -23.07
C GLU A 70 -4.44 -6.60 -24.05
N LYS A 71 -4.49 -7.83 -23.52
CA LYS A 71 -4.64 -9.03 -24.34
C LYS A 71 -5.32 -10.11 -23.51
N ASN A 72 -6.59 -10.36 -23.84
CA ASN A 72 -7.41 -11.38 -23.20
C ASN A 72 -7.04 -12.80 -23.70
N ASP A 73 -5.83 -13.25 -23.36
CA ASP A 73 -5.22 -14.50 -23.77
C ASP A 73 -4.51 -15.17 -22.59
N LEU A 74 -4.77 -16.46 -22.38
CA LEU A 74 -4.25 -17.20 -21.22
C LEU A 74 -2.71 -17.32 -21.24
N SER A 75 -2.10 -17.46 -22.43
CA SER A 75 -0.65 -17.55 -22.54
C SER A 75 0.02 -16.23 -22.14
N PHE A 76 -0.58 -15.10 -22.53
CA PHE A 76 -0.14 -13.77 -22.14
C PHE A 76 -0.32 -13.50 -20.64
N LEU A 77 -1.44 -13.92 -20.05
CA LEU A 77 -1.67 -13.85 -18.61
C LEU A 77 -0.62 -14.64 -17.82
N GLN A 78 -0.32 -15.87 -18.24
CA GLN A 78 0.71 -16.72 -17.61
C GLN A 78 2.12 -16.18 -17.77
N LYS A 79 2.44 -15.55 -18.90
CA LYS A 79 3.71 -14.86 -19.09
C LYS A 79 3.81 -13.65 -18.14
N SER A 80 2.75 -12.85 -18.10
CA SER A 80 2.64 -11.65 -17.27
C SER A 80 2.80 -11.95 -15.78
N SER A 81 2.21 -13.06 -15.29
CA SER A 81 2.37 -13.48 -13.90
C SER A 81 3.81 -13.80 -13.52
N LYS A 82 4.54 -14.51 -14.39
CA LYS A 82 5.97 -14.80 -14.20
C LYS A 82 6.81 -13.53 -14.19
N GLU A 83 6.55 -12.61 -15.12
CA GLU A 83 7.27 -11.33 -15.20
C GLU A 83 7.00 -10.43 -13.98
N LEU A 84 5.77 -10.40 -13.48
CA LEU A 84 5.43 -9.72 -12.23
C LEU A 84 6.19 -10.31 -11.04
N ILE A 85 6.20 -11.64 -10.87
CA ILE A 85 6.95 -12.29 -9.77
C ILE A 85 8.44 -11.98 -9.86
N ALA A 86 9.02 -12.05 -11.07
CA ALA A 86 10.42 -11.76 -11.31
C ALA A 86 10.79 -10.28 -11.08
N SER A 87 9.81 -9.37 -10.99
CA SER A 87 10.07 -7.95 -10.77
C SER A 87 10.76 -7.70 -9.42
N ARG A 88 10.35 -8.43 -8.38
CA ARG A 88 10.93 -8.40 -7.02
C ARG A 88 10.74 -9.78 -6.35
N PRO A 89 11.60 -10.77 -6.64
CA PRO A 89 11.35 -12.17 -6.27
C PRO A 89 11.31 -12.44 -4.76
N THR A 90 11.89 -11.56 -3.94
CA THR A 90 11.86 -11.66 -2.48
C THR A 90 10.58 -11.09 -1.86
N ALA A 91 9.72 -10.41 -2.63
CA ALA A 91 8.47 -9.85 -2.14
C ALA A 91 7.38 -10.94 -2.05
N ILE A 92 7.24 -11.54 -0.86
CA ILE A 92 6.28 -12.64 -0.63
C ILE A 92 4.84 -12.22 -0.95
N ASN A 93 4.41 -11.02 -0.54
CA ASN A 93 3.07 -10.50 -0.82
C ASN A 93 2.81 -10.34 -2.33
N LEU A 94 3.84 -10.06 -3.13
CA LEU A 94 3.73 -10.03 -4.58
C LEU A 94 3.38 -11.42 -5.09
N LYS A 95 4.20 -12.42 -4.75
CA LYS A 95 3.99 -13.80 -5.17
C LYS A 95 2.63 -14.33 -4.71
N TRP A 96 2.27 -14.07 -3.45
CA TRP A 96 0.96 -14.45 -2.89
C TRP A 96 -0.21 -13.86 -3.70
N ALA A 97 -0.16 -12.57 -4.04
CA ALA A 97 -1.23 -11.92 -4.79
C ALA A 97 -1.33 -12.48 -6.22
N VAL A 98 -0.20 -12.69 -6.89
CA VAL A 98 -0.15 -13.30 -8.22
C VAL A 98 -0.69 -14.73 -8.21
N ASP A 99 -0.23 -15.56 -7.26
CA ASP A 99 -0.67 -16.95 -7.14
C ASP A 99 -2.18 -17.04 -6.86
N ARG A 100 -2.70 -16.17 -5.99
CA ARG A 100 -4.14 -16.07 -5.69
C ARG A 100 -4.95 -15.70 -6.93
N MET A 101 -4.51 -14.69 -7.67
CA MET A 101 -5.16 -14.25 -8.91
C MET A 101 -5.15 -15.37 -9.96
N ILE A 102 -4.00 -16.01 -10.20
CA ILE A 102 -3.90 -17.11 -11.17
C ILE A 102 -4.81 -18.26 -10.77
N LYS A 103 -4.80 -18.68 -9.50
CA LYS A 103 -5.71 -19.72 -9.00
C LYS A 103 -7.18 -19.40 -9.25
N LYS A 104 -7.57 -18.13 -9.13
CA LYS A 104 -8.95 -17.68 -9.38
C LYS A 104 -9.32 -17.68 -10.87
N LEU A 105 -8.36 -17.40 -11.74
CA LEU A 105 -8.59 -17.21 -13.18
C LEU A 105 -8.39 -18.47 -14.01
N MET A 106 -7.74 -19.50 -13.48
CA MET A 106 -7.58 -20.78 -14.15
C MET A 106 -8.94 -21.45 -14.39
N GLY A 107 -9.20 -21.84 -15.65
CA GLY A 107 -10.44 -22.51 -16.05
C GLY A 107 -11.66 -21.59 -16.22
N VAL A 108 -11.49 -20.29 -16.03
CA VAL A 108 -12.55 -19.30 -16.24
C VAL A 108 -12.77 -19.05 -17.74
N ASN A 109 -14.04 -18.85 -18.13
CA ASN A 109 -14.38 -18.45 -19.49
C ASN A 109 -13.80 -17.06 -19.82
N VAL A 110 -13.14 -16.96 -20.98
CA VAL A 110 -12.50 -15.73 -21.50
C VAL A 110 -13.47 -14.53 -21.53
N LYS A 111 -14.77 -14.74 -21.71
CA LYS A 111 -15.77 -13.65 -21.71
C LYS A 111 -15.95 -12.99 -20.33
N ASP A 112 -15.80 -13.75 -19.25
CA ASP A 112 -16.05 -13.28 -17.88
C ASP A 112 -14.77 -12.96 -17.09
N ILE A 113 -13.62 -13.35 -17.64
CA ILE A 113 -12.33 -13.32 -16.94
C ILE A 113 -11.94 -11.93 -16.44
N LEU A 114 -12.23 -10.87 -17.20
CA LEU A 114 -11.94 -9.49 -16.78
C LEU A 114 -12.74 -9.11 -15.54
N LYS A 115 -14.05 -9.42 -15.52
CA LYS A 115 -14.92 -9.13 -14.38
C LYS A 115 -14.48 -9.89 -13.14
N ILE A 116 -14.12 -11.17 -13.30
CA ILE A 116 -13.63 -12.02 -12.20
C ILE A 116 -12.29 -11.52 -11.68
N ALA A 117 -11.35 -11.17 -12.56
CA ALA A 117 -10.06 -10.60 -12.19
C ALA A 117 -10.20 -9.29 -11.43
N LEU A 118 -11.05 -8.37 -11.90
CA LEU A 118 -11.32 -7.11 -11.22
C LEU A 118 -11.90 -7.32 -9.82
N ASN A 119 -12.86 -8.23 -9.68
CA ASN A 119 -13.46 -8.52 -8.39
C ASN A 119 -12.45 -9.15 -7.42
N GLU A 120 -11.60 -10.06 -7.88
CA GLU A 120 -10.59 -10.70 -7.03
C GLU A 120 -9.48 -9.70 -6.63
N ALA A 121 -9.01 -8.86 -7.56
CA ALA A 121 -8.05 -7.80 -7.25
C ALA A 121 -8.61 -6.80 -6.23
N LYS A 122 -9.88 -6.40 -6.39
CA LYS A 122 -10.59 -5.57 -5.39
C LYS A 122 -10.70 -6.28 -4.04
N ALA A 123 -10.99 -7.59 -4.02
CA ALA A 123 -11.06 -8.36 -2.78
C ALA A 123 -9.72 -8.36 -2.03
N ILE A 124 -8.59 -8.57 -2.73
CA ILE A 124 -7.24 -8.47 -2.14
C ILE A 124 -7.02 -7.11 -1.47
N ILE A 125 -7.45 -6.04 -2.14
CA ILE A 125 -7.28 -4.65 -1.68
C ILE A 125 -8.17 -4.35 -0.46
N GLU A 126 -9.45 -4.72 -0.50
CA GLU A 126 -10.36 -4.49 0.64
C GLU A 126 -9.97 -5.34 1.86
N GLU A 127 -9.47 -6.56 1.64
CA GLU A 127 -8.93 -7.39 2.70
C GLU A 127 -7.72 -6.73 3.37
N ASP A 128 -6.77 -6.19 2.60
CA ASP A 128 -5.62 -5.46 3.16
C ASP A 128 -6.07 -4.24 3.98
N VAL A 129 -7.00 -3.43 3.45
CA VAL A 129 -7.56 -2.28 4.19
C VAL A 129 -8.15 -2.73 5.53
N LYS A 130 -8.89 -3.85 5.53
CA LYS A 130 -9.47 -4.42 6.74
C LYS A 130 -8.40 -4.93 7.71
N PHE A 131 -7.37 -5.61 7.20
CA PHE A 131 -6.26 -6.10 8.03
C PHE A 131 -5.49 -4.95 8.66
N CYS A 132 -5.12 -3.92 7.88
CA CYS A 132 -4.42 -2.73 8.35
C CYS A 132 -5.23 -1.95 9.40
N LYS A 133 -6.54 -1.79 9.18
CA LYS A 133 -7.44 -1.19 10.18
C LYS A 133 -7.49 -2.02 11.46
N ASN A 134 -7.60 -3.33 11.36
CA ASN A 134 -7.65 -4.21 12.53
C ASN A 134 -6.33 -4.24 13.29
N ILE A 135 -5.18 -4.22 12.61
CA ILE A 135 -3.87 -4.05 13.24
C ILE A 135 -3.87 -2.74 14.05
N GLY A 136 -4.35 -1.65 13.43
CA GLY A 136 -4.52 -0.35 14.08
C GLY A 136 -5.34 -0.39 15.36
N LEU A 137 -6.56 -0.94 15.28
CA LEU A 137 -7.48 -1.02 16.41
C LEU A 137 -6.97 -1.92 17.54
N ASN A 138 -6.19 -2.96 17.23
CA ASN A 138 -5.60 -3.80 18.26
C ASN A 138 -4.37 -3.13 18.90
N GLY A 139 -3.49 -2.51 18.10
CA GLY A 139 -2.34 -1.78 18.63
C GLY A 139 -2.73 -0.51 19.40
N LEU A 140 -3.87 0.11 19.05
CA LEU A 140 -4.41 1.26 19.77
C LEU A 140 -4.58 0.98 21.27
N LYS A 141 -5.01 -0.23 21.64
CA LYS A 141 -5.23 -0.63 23.04
C LYS A 141 -3.95 -0.47 23.86
N ILE A 142 -2.79 -0.81 23.27
CA ILE A 142 -1.48 -0.67 23.91
C ILE A 142 -1.15 0.81 24.14
N ILE A 143 -1.45 1.67 23.16
CA ILE A 143 -1.22 3.12 23.28
C ILE A 143 -2.16 3.72 24.35
N GLU A 144 -3.41 3.25 24.43
CA GLU A 144 -4.38 3.69 25.46
C GLU A 144 -3.93 3.32 26.87
N GLU A 145 -3.42 2.11 27.06
CA GLU A 145 -2.85 1.65 28.33
C GLU A 145 -1.67 2.54 28.76
N ILE A 146 -0.71 2.76 27.86
CA ILE A 146 0.46 3.62 28.12
C ILE A 146 0.04 5.07 28.41
N ALA A 147 -0.92 5.61 27.66
CA ALA A 147 -1.42 6.97 27.87
C ALA A 147 -2.08 7.15 29.24
N THR A 148 -2.83 6.14 29.69
CA THR A 148 -3.51 6.12 30.99
C THR A 148 -2.51 6.13 32.14
N GLU A 149 -1.43 5.36 32.03
CA GLU A 149 -0.37 5.30 33.03
C GLU A 149 0.48 6.58 33.04
N LYS A 150 0.95 7.01 31.88
CA LYS A 150 1.88 8.14 31.74
C LYS A 150 1.22 9.49 32.06
N LYS A 151 -0.08 9.66 31.75
CA LYS A 151 -0.82 10.93 31.83
C LYS A 151 -0.14 12.10 31.12
N ASP A 152 0.65 11.78 30.10
CA ASP A 152 1.41 12.71 29.27
C ASP A 152 1.59 12.09 27.88
N THR A 153 2.32 12.78 26.99
CA THR A 153 2.54 12.41 25.61
C THR A 153 3.21 11.03 25.47
N VAL A 154 2.55 10.13 24.76
CA VAL A 154 3.10 8.81 24.42
C VAL A 154 4.13 8.99 23.31
N ASN A 155 5.40 8.70 23.62
CA ASN A 155 6.50 8.81 22.67
C ASN A 155 6.70 7.44 21.98
N ILE A 156 6.65 7.41 20.65
CA ILE A 156 6.69 6.19 19.85
C ILE A 156 7.84 6.30 18.87
N LEU A 157 8.78 5.35 18.87
CA LEU A 157 9.82 5.24 17.86
C LEU A 157 9.33 4.32 16.72
N THR A 158 9.53 4.73 15.47
CA THR A 158 9.24 3.91 14.30
C THR A 158 10.40 3.92 13.31
N HIS A 159 10.45 2.87 12.48
CA HIS A 159 11.52 2.64 11.52
C HIS A 159 10.94 2.34 10.12
N CYS A 160 11.60 2.84 9.08
CA CYS A 160 11.15 2.75 7.68
C CYS A 160 9.79 3.45 7.46
N ASN A 161 9.03 2.98 6.47
CA ASN A 161 7.64 3.36 6.24
C ASN A 161 6.78 2.11 6.21
N ALA A 162 5.95 1.97 7.24
CA ALA A 162 4.97 0.91 7.42
C ALA A 162 3.58 1.51 7.67
N GLY A 163 3.34 2.70 7.13
CA GLY A 163 2.05 3.36 7.15
C GLY A 163 1.24 3.17 5.90
N TRP A 164 0.26 4.05 5.71
CA TRP A 164 -0.73 3.88 4.65
C TRP A 164 -0.11 4.02 3.26
N LEU A 165 1.01 4.75 3.11
CA LEU A 165 1.76 4.81 1.86
C LEU A 165 2.39 3.46 1.49
N ALA A 166 2.70 2.59 2.46
CA ALA A 166 3.24 1.25 2.23
C ALA A 166 2.15 0.18 2.02
N THR A 167 0.89 0.51 2.29
CA THR A 167 -0.27 -0.38 2.18
C THR A 167 -1.29 0.23 1.21
N ILE A 168 -2.56 -0.16 1.28
CA ILE A 168 -3.62 0.46 0.48
C ILE A 168 -4.21 1.67 1.21
N ASP A 169 -4.44 1.50 2.51
CA ASP A 169 -4.93 2.50 3.46
C ASP A 169 -4.48 2.09 4.88
N TRP A 170 -4.65 2.99 5.85
CA TRP A 170 -4.30 2.84 7.28
C TRP A 170 -2.82 2.54 7.61
N GLY A 171 -2.22 1.52 7.02
CA GLY A 171 -0.88 1.04 7.38
C GLY A 171 -0.88 -0.05 8.44
N THR A 172 0.31 -0.43 8.86
CA THR A 172 0.50 -1.44 9.91
C THR A 172 1.05 -0.78 11.18
N ALA A 173 2.34 -0.44 11.22
CA ALA A 173 2.98 0.09 12.42
C ALA A 173 2.48 1.49 12.82
N THR A 174 2.13 2.34 11.86
CA THR A 174 1.60 3.69 12.13
C THR A 174 0.08 3.73 12.27
N SER A 175 -0.63 2.66 11.88
CA SER A 175 -2.10 2.58 12.01
C SER A 175 -2.61 2.77 13.45
N PRO A 176 -2.01 2.15 14.48
CA PRO A 176 -2.34 2.45 15.87
C PRO A 176 -2.16 3.93 16.24
N ILE A 177 -1.14 4.58 15.69
CA ILE A 177 -0.81 5.98 15.96
C ILE A 177 -1.89 6.89 15.37
N TYR A 178 -2.33 6.63 14.13
CA TYR A 178 -3.45 7.36 13.51
C TYR A 178 -4.72 7.27 14.35
N HIS A 179 -5.08 6.06 14.79
CA HIS A 179 -6.25 5.87 15.63
C HIS A 179 -6.12 6.53 17.00
N ALA A 180 -4.94 6.51 17.62
CA ALA A 180 -4.69 7.17 18.90
C ALA A 180 -4.83 8.68 18.77
N HIS A 181 -4.23 9.27 17.73
CA HIS A 181 -4.36 10.69 17.43
C HIS A 181 -5.82 11.09 17.16
N GLN A 182 -6.57 10.31 16.36
CA GLN A 182 -7.99 10.53 16.11
C GLN A 182 -8.86 10.47 17.38
N LYS A 183 -8.43 9.73 18.41
CA LYS A 183 -9.07 9.72 19.74
C LYS A 183 -8.64 10.88 20.65
N GLY A 184 -7.77 11.76 20.18
CA GLY A 184 -7.22 12.87 20.97
C GLY A 184 -6.13 12.45 21.96
N ILE A 185 -5.58 11.24 21.84
CA ILE A 185 -4.44 10.81 22.66
C ILE A 185 -3.21 11.59 22.19
N LYS A 186 -2.50 12.22 23.13
CA LYS A 186 -1.26 12.94 22.84
C LYS A 186 -0.17 11.93 22.50
N VAL A 187 0.26 11.94 21.23
CA VAL A 187 1.35 11.10 20.73
C VAL A 187 2.43 11.98 20.10
N HIS A 188 3.69 11.55 20.22
CA HIS A 188 4.81 12.09 19.45
C HIS A 188 5.59 10.94 18.84
N VAL A 189 5.91 11.04 17.55
CA VAL A 189 6.58 9.96 16.81
C VAL A 189 8.03 10.35 16.50
N TRP A 190 8.97 9.55 16.98
CA TRP A 190 10.37 9.59 16.57
C TRP A 190 10.52 8.72 15.32
N VAL A 191 11.06 9.29 14.24
CA VAL A 191 11.10 8.66 12.92
C VAL A 191 12.55 8.53 12.47
N ASP A 192 13.10 7.32 12.45
CA ASP A 192 14.43 7.10 11.89
C ASP A 192 14.45 7.48 10.40
N GLU A 193 15.49 8.20 9.92
CA GLU A 193 15.56 8.58 8.50
C GLU A 193 15.44 7.36 7.56
N THR A 194 15.99 6.22 8.01
CA THR A 194 16.00 4.90 7.32
C THR A 194 16.84 4.88 6.04
N ARG A 195 18.17 4.97 6.20
CA ARG A 195 19.14 4.84 5.08
C ARG A 195 19.04 3.47 4.38
N PRO A 196 19.41 3.38 3.09
CA PRO A 196 19.88 4.46 2.22
C PRO A 196 18.77 5.14 1.40
N ARG A 197 17.51 4.70 1.53
CA ARG A 197 16.37 5.16 0.70
C ARG A 197 15.51 6.22 1.39
N ASN A 198 15.80 6.50 2.65
CA ASN A 198 15.23 7.56 3.46
C ASN A 198 13.70 7.44 3.59
N GLN A 199 13.17 6.23 3.76
CA GLN A 199 11.71 6.01 3.81
C GLN A 199 11.08 6.70 5.01
N GLY A 200 11.74 6.71 6.16
CA GLY A 200 11.21 7.39 7.33
C GLY A 200 11.12 8.90 7.09
N ALA A 201 12.23 9.51 6.65
CA ALA A 201 12.27 10.94 6.37
C ALA A 201 11.33 11.37 5.22
N ASN A 202 11.30 10.61 4.12
CA ASN A 202 10.57 11.01 2.90
C ASN A 202 9.10 10.58 2.87
N LEU A 203 8.73 9.51 3.57
CA LEU A 203 7.37 8.96 3.51
C LEU A 203 6.68 8.96 4.88
N THR A 204 7.31 8.44 5.93
CA THR A 204 6.68 8.36 7.25
C THR A 204 6.46 9.74 7.85
N SER A 205 7.45 10.62 7.81
CA SER A 205 7.26 12.01 8.25
C SER A 205 6.24 12.72 7.36
N TYR A 206 6.25 12.47 6.05
CA TYR A 206 5.26 13.04 5.12
C TYR A 206 3.82 12.65 5.49
N GLU A 207 3.52 11.35 5.66
CA GLU A 207 2.16 10.91 6.02
C GLU A 207 1.74 11.35 7.43
N LEU A 208 2.67 11.46 8.39
CA LEU A 208 2.37 11.97 9.73
C LEU A 208 2.05 13.47 9.71
N ASN A 209 2.76 14.25 8.89
CA ASN A 209 2.49 15.69 8.73
C ASN A 209 1.13 15.95 8.09
N GLU A 210 0.74 15.18 7.07
CA GLU A 210 -0.58 15.30 6.42
C GLU A 210 -1.76 14.94 7.34
N GLU A 211 -1.50 14.11 8.37
CA GLU A 211 -2.46 13.76 9.42
C GLU A 211 -2.27 14.59 10.71
N GLU A 212 -1.44 15.64 10.66
CA GLU A 212 -1.19 16.58 11.78
C GLU A 212 -0.66 15.91 13.06
N ILE A 213 0.09 14.80 12.91
CA ILE A 213 0.69 14.06 14.02
C ILE A 213 2.10 14.61 14.31
N PRO A 214 2.38 15.08 15.54
CA PRO A 214 3.71 15.55 15.93
C PRO A 214 4.78 14.47 15.73
N ASN A 215 5.83 14.79 14.98
CA ASN A 215 6.93 13.87 14.72
C ASN A 215 8.29 14.60 14.61
N THR A 216 9.36 13.86 14.89
CA THR A 216 10.74 14.32 14.75
C THR A 216 11.55 13.26 14.01
N ILE A 217 12.22 13.66 12.92
CA ILE A 217 13.16 12.79 12.20
C ILE A 217 14.48 12.73 12.96
N ILE A 218 15.01 11.52 13.15
CA ILE A 218 16.31 11.24 13.78
C ILE A 218 17.20 10.34 12.92
#